data_AF-A0A966NXX1-F1
#
_entry.id   AF-A0A966NXX1-F1
#
_cell.length_a   1.000
_cell.length_b   1.000
_cell.length_c   1.000
_cell.angle_alpha   90.00
_cell.angle_beta   90.00
_cell.angle_gamma   90.00
#
_symmetry.space_group_name_H-M   'P 1'
#
loop_
_entity.id
_entity.type
_entity.pdbx_description
1 polymer ?
#
loop_
_entity_poly.entity_id
_entity_poly.type
_entity_poly.pdbx_seq_one_letter_code
_entity_poly.pdbx_strand_id
1 'polypeptide(L)'
;MNRRSDQPTDPMSHLVAVFPSPAPVDLARTLDLAGYRWKAVATPDDVAKSEPADGWAGAVIACDSDPEGGWAICRSLRKREIPVGRILVLVTGAQLPDLELRDDLFDDFCLTPFHPRELEARLRHLFSTVDGGARPELVEHSGLVLNLETYQASFGGNPLDLTYMEYELLKFLAQNP
;
A
#
# COMPACT_ATOMS: atom_id res chain seq x y z
N MET A 1 14.56 30.49 -8.33
CA MET A 1 13.66 29.62 -9.14
C MET A 1 14.35 28.27 -9.27
N ASN A 2 13.91 27.12 -8.74
CA ASN A 2 12.69 26.70 -8.07
C ASN A 2 13.10 25.69 -6.98
N ARG A 3 12.72 25.92 -5.73
CA ARG A 3 12.67 24.83 -4.74
C ARG A 3 11.45 23.99 -5.10
N ARG A 4 11.65 22.79 -5.64
CA ARG A 4 10.59 21.78 -5.68
C ARG A 4 10.30 21.43 -4.23
N SER A 5 9.14 21.86 -3.77
CA SER A 5 8.55 21.46 -2.50
C SER A 5 8.25 19.97 -2.59
N ASP A 6 9.06 19.17 -1.90
CA ASP A 6 8.82 17.77 -1.62
C ASP A 6 7.69 17.72 -0.58
N GLN A 7 6.45 17.71 -1.08
CA GLN A 7 5.27 17.49 -0.25
C GLN A 7 5.20 15.98 0.03
N PRO A 8 4.93 15.55 1.27
CA PRO A 8 4.66 14.15 1.53
C PRO A 8 3.46 13.73 0.68
N THR A 9 3.70 12.87 -0.32
CA THR A 9 2.66 12.32 -1.17
C THR A 9 1.71 11.54 -0.27
N ASP A 10 0.45 11.95 -0.24
CA ASP A 10 -0.60 11.23 0.46
C ASP A 10 -0.58 9.77 -0.02
N PRO A 11 -0.37 8.77 0.86
CA PRO A 11 -0.29 7.38 0.46
C PRO A 11 -1.57 6.88 -0.22
N MET A 12 -2.73 7.53 0.00
CA MET A 12 -3.99 7.25 -0.71
C MET A 12 -4.08 7.88 -2.11
N SER A 13 -3.09 8.68 -2.53
CA SER A 13 -3.06 9.29 -3.85
C SER A 13 -2.51 8.36 -4.95
N HIS A 14 -1.91 7.23 -4.60
CA HIS A 14 -1.27 6.36 -5.59
C HIS A 14 -2.27 5.35 -6.19
N LEU A 15 -2.15 5.10 -7.49
CA LEU A 15 -3.09 4.26 -8.24
C LEU A 15 -2.73 2.77 -8.09
N VAL A 16 -3.72 1.93 -7.79
CA VAL A 16 -3.61 0.48 -7.70
C VAL A 16 -4.11 -0.17 -9.00
N ALA A 17 -3.33 -1.09 -9.58
CA ALA A 17 -3.76 -1.89 -10.72
C ALA A 17 -4.72 -2.99 -10.27
N VAL A 18 -5.84 -3.16 -10.96
CA VAL A 18 -6.83 -4.20 -10.64
C VAL A 18 -7.11 -5.05 -11.86
N PHE A 19 -7.00 -6.37 -11.72
CA PHE A 19 -7.37 -7.32 -12.76
C PHE A 19 -8.53 -8.21 -12.28
N PRO A 20 -9.50 -8.56 -13.14
CA PRO A 20 -9.66 -8.19 -14.56
C PRO A 20 -10.32 -6.82 -14.80
N SER A 21 -10.53 -6.46 -16.07
CA SER A 21 -11.38 -5.35 -16.52
C SER A 21 -12.59 -5.88 -17.30
N PRO A 22 -13.84 -5.70 -16.82
CA PRO A 22 -14.21 -4.99 -15.59
C PRO A 22 -13.81 -5.74 -14.32
N ALA A 23 -13.55 -4.99 -13.24
CA ALA A 23 -13.24 -5.59 -11.93
C ALA A 23 -14.50 -6.26 -11.33
N PRO A 24 -14.33 -7.37 -10.58
CA PRO A 24 -15.42 -7.99 -9.82
C PRO A 24 -16.09 -6.98 -8.89
N VAL A 25 -17.42 -7.02 -8.79
CA VAL A 25 -18.23 -6.01 -8.07
C VAL A 25 -17.83 -5.91 -6.60
N ASP A 26 -17.62 -7.04 -5.92
CA ASP A 26 -17.26 -7.06 -4.51
C ASP A 26 -15.85 -6.51 -4.26
N LEU A 27 -14.93 -6.73 -5.20
CA LEU A 27 -13.58 -6.18 -5.14
C LEU A 27 -13.61 -4.66 -5.34
N ALA A 28 -14.26 -4.19 -6.41
CA ALA A 28 -14.41 -2.77 -6.70
C ALA A 28 -15.03 -2.02 -5.51
N ARG A 29 -16.14 -2.55 -4.98
CA ARG A 29 -16.82 -1.97 -3.82
C ARG A 29 -15.93 -1.92 -2.58
N THR A 30 -15.16 -2.98 -2.32
CA THR A 30 -14.26 -3.01 -1.16
C THR A 30 -13.14 -1.98 -1.28
N LEU A 31 -12.55 -1.85 -2.48
CA LEU A 31 -11.52 -0.84 -2.75
C LEU A 31 -12.05 0.58 -2.60
N ASP A 32 -13.24 0.86 -3.15
CA ASP A 32 -13.89 2.18 -3.06
C ASP A 32 -14.19 2.56 -1.60
N LEU A 33 -14.76 1.63 -0.82
CA LEU A 33 -15.08 1.86 0.59
C LEU A 33 -13.82 2.04 1.45
N ALA A 34 -12.73 1.36 1.10
CA ALA A 34 -11.44 1.47 1.76
C ALA A 34 -10.63 2.71 1.31
N GLY A 35 -11.14 3.48 0.34
CA GLY A 35 -10.53 4.74 -0.10
C GLY A 35 -9.37 4.59 -1.08
N TYR A 36 -9.14 3.39 -1.64
CA TYR A 36 -8.07 3.18 -2.62
C TYR A 36 -8.44 3.79 -3.97
N ARG A 37 -7.51 4.51 -4.61
CA ARG A 37 -7.62 4.85 -6.04
C ARG A 37 -7.15 3.65 -6.86
N TRP A 38 -7.99 3.18 -7.78
CA TRP A 38 -7.67 2.00 -8.57
C TRP A 38 -8.07 2.14 -10.03
N LYS A 39 -7.48 1.29 -10.88
CA LYS A 39 -7.81 1.20 -12.30
C LYS A 39 -7.80 -0.26 -12.76
N ALA A 40 -8.88 -0.65 -13.43
CA ALA A 40 -8.99 -1.96 -14.04
C ALA A 40 -8.08 -2.11 -15.26
N VAL A 41 -7.44 -3.27 -15.39
CA VAL A 41 -6.59 -3.67 -16.52
C VAL A 41 -7.00 -5.08 -16.98
N ALA A 42 -6.98 -5.34 -18.29
CA ALA A 42 -7.30 -6.66 -18.84
C ALA A 42 -6.06 -7.40 -19.34
N THR A 43 -5.03 -6.68 -19.81
CA THR A 43 -3.84 -7.27 -20.42
C THR A 43 -2.55 -6.64 -19.91
N PRO A 44 -1.40 -7.33 -20.06
CA PRO A 44 -0.07 -6.75 -19.78
C PRO A 44 0.17 -5.40 -20.49
N ASP A 45 -0.33 -5.26 -21.72
CA ASP A 45 -0.23 -4.02 -22.48
C ASP A 45 -1.02 -2.88 -21.82
N ASP A 46 -2.18 -3.18 -21.22
CA ASP A 46 -2.99 -2.19 -20.51
C ASP A 46 -2.29 -1.67 -19.26
N VAL A 47 -1.53 -2.52 -18.56
CA VAL A 47 -0.71 -2.16 -17.40
C VAL A 47 0.35 -1.13 -17.77
N ALA A 48 1.00 -1.31 -18.93
CA ALA A 48 2.00 -0.37 -19.43
C ALA A 48 1.35 0.94 -19.92
N LYS A 49 0.26 0.85 -20.69
CA LYS A 49 -0.44 2.04 -21.24
C LYS A 49 -1.10 2.90 -20.17
N SER A 50 -1.50 2.29 -19.06
CA SER A 50 -2.26 2.95 -17.98
C SER A 50 -1.40 3.35 -16.79
N GLU A 51 -0.09 3.19 -16.89
CA GLU A 51 0.79 3.48 -15.78
C GLU A 51 0.78 4.97 -15.39
N PRO A 52 0.65 5.29 -14.08
CA PRO A 52 0.80 6.65 -13.58
C PRO A 52 2.23 7.19 -13.74
N ALA A 53 2.38 8.51 -13.76
CA ALA A 53 3.70 9.15 -13.82
C ALA A 53 4.64 8.73 -12.67
N ASP A 54 4.08 8.49 -11.47
CA ASP A 54 4.82 8.05 -10.28
C ASP A 54 4.86 6.52 -10.13
N GLY A 55 4.43 5.77 -11.15
CA GLY A 55 4.31 4.32 -11.13
C GLY A 55 3.06 3.81 -10.39
N TRP A 56 2.88 2.49 -10.41
CA TRP A 56 1.80 1.82 -9.69
C TRP A 56 2.12 1.71 -8.19
N ALA A 57 1.14 1.99 -7.34
CA ALA A 57 1.24 1.81 -5.89
C ALA A 57 1.39 0.34 -5.48
N GLY A 58 0.81 -0.53 -6.31
CA GLY A 58 0.65 -1.96 -6.11
C GLY A 58 -0.43 -2.49 -7.03
N ALA A 59 -0.82 -3.74 -6.81
CA ALA A 59 -1.86 -4.40 -7.59
C ALA A 59 -2.71 -5.37 -6.76
N VAL A 60 -3.97 -5.52 -7.18
CA VAL A 60 -4.87 -6.57 -6.71
C VAL A 60 -5.32 -7.39 -7.91
N ILE A 61 -4.92 -8.65 -7.97
CA ILE A 61 -5.07 -9.51 -9.15
C ILE A 61 -6.01 -10.66 -8.82
N ALA A 62 -7.23 -10.63 -9.37
CA ALA A 62 -8.18 -11.73 -9.22
C ALA A 62 -7.82 -12.88 -10.19
N CYS A 63 -7.21 -13.93 -9.66
CA CYS A 63 -6.82 -15.13 -10.39
C CYS A 63 -7.88 -16.25 -10.28
N ASP A 64 -9.00 -16.00 -9.61
CA ASP A 64 -10.04 -16.99 -9.34
C ASP A 64 -10.76 -17.47 -10.61
N SER A 65 -11.08 -16.54 -11.52
CA SER A 65 -11.83 -16.80 -12.74
C SER A 65 -10.94 -16.96 -13.97
N ASP A 66 -9.83 -16.21 -14.02
CA ASP A 66 -8.81 -16.29 -15.09
C ASP A 66 -7.40 -16.34 -14.48
N PRO A 67 -6.94 -17.54 -14.09
CA PRO A 67 -5.63 -17.70 -13.47
C PRO A 67 -4.50 -17.34 -14.45
N GLU A 68 -4.60 -17.77 -15.71
CA GLU A 68 -3.55 -17.56 -16.71
C GLU A 68 -3.34 -16.07 -16.99
N GLY A 69 -4.44 -15.33 -17.18
CA GLY A 69 -4.43 -13.87 -17.32
C GLY A 69 -3.87 -13.19 -16.07
N GLY A 70 -4.33 -13.58 -14.89
CA GLY A 70 -3.85 -13.02 -13.62
C GLY A 70 -2.33 -13.16 -13.45
N TRP A 71 -1.79 -14.37 -13.65
CA TRP A 71 -0.33 -14.60 -13.56
C TRP A 71 0.46 -13.94 -14.68
N ALA A 72 -0.13 -13.72 -15.86
CA ALA A 72 0.48 -12.91 -16.91
C ALA A 72 0.62 -11.45 -16.48
N ILE A 73 -0.39 -10.88 -15.80
CA ILE A 73 -0.34 -9.52 -15.24
C ILE A 73 0.72 -9.43 -14.14
N CYS A 74 0.77 -10.36 -13.18
CA CYS A 74 1.80 -10.34 -12.12
C CYS A 74 3.22 -10.35 -12.70
N ARG A 75 3.49 -11.23 -13.68
CA ARG A 75 4.79 -11.26 -14.38
C ARG A 75 5.09 -9.96 -15.09
N SER A 76 4.10 -9.35 -15.74
CA SER A 76 4.25 -8.06 -16.39
C SER A 76 4.60 -6.97 -15.39
N LEU A 77 3.98 -6.96 -14.20
CA LEU A 77 4.23 -5.98 -13.13
C LEU A 77 5.62 -6.12 -12.51
N ARG A 78 6.15 -7.34 -12.38
CA ARG A 78 7.50 -7.60 -11.85
C ARG A 78 8.62 -7.30 -12.86
N LYS A 79 8.38 -7.44 -14.16
CA LYS A 79 9.39 -7.25 -15.23
C LYS A 79 9.63 -5.80 -15.66
N ARG A 80 8.96 -4.84 -15.03
CA ARG A 80 9.05 -3.40 -15.35
C ARG A 80 10.41 -2.85 -14.94
N GLU A 81 10.78 -1.69 -15.50
CA GLU A 81 11.97 -0.95 -15.09
C GLU A 81 11.92 -0.59 -13.59
N ILE A 82 10.73 -0.23 -13.11
CA ILE A 82 10.40 -0.09 -11.70
C ILE A 82 9.39 -1.21 -11.38
N PRO A 83 9.84 -2.33 -10.77
CA PRO A 83 8.96 -3.42 -10.40
C PRO A 83 7.92 -2.98 -9.37
N VAL A 84 6.69 -3.44 -9.53
CA VAL A 84 5.65 -3.22 -8.53
C VAL A 84 5.87 -4.22 -7.40
N GLY A 85 6.21 -3.73 -6.21
CA GLY A 85 6.59 -4.53 -5.03
C GLY A 85 5.45 -4.91 -4.08
N ARG A 86 4.20 -4.60 -4.43
CA ARG A 86 3.01 -4.83 -3.57
C ARG A 86 1.88 -5.42 -4.40
N ILE A 87 1.76 -6.73 -4.43
CA ILE A 87 0.80 -7.47 -5.25
C ILE A 87 0.02 -8.43 -4.36
N LEU A 88 -1.29 -8.17 -4.22
CA LEU A 88 -2.24 -9.10 -3.60
C LEU A 88 -2.89 -9.94 -4.70
N VAL A 89 -2.84 -11.27 -4.57
CA VAL A 89 -3.58 -12.17 -5.47
C VAL A 89 -4.85 -12.70 -4.81
N LEU A 90 -5.96 -12.70 -5.53
CA LEU A 90 -7.19 -13.36 -5.09
C LEU A 90 -7.29 -14.73 -5.76
N VAL A 91 -7.43 -15.78 -4.96
CA VAL A 91 -7.41 -17.17 -5.44
C VAL A 91 -8.50 -17.99 -4.78
N THR A 92 -8.86 -19.11 -5.37
CA THR A 92 -9.74 -20.12 -4.77
C THR A 92 -8.92 -21.09 -3.91
N GLY A 93 -9.57 -21.85 -3.03
CA GLY A 93 -8.90 -22.88 -2.23
C GLY A 93 -8.23 -23.98 -3.08
N ALA A 94 -8.74 -24.25 -4.27
CA ALA A 94 -8.18 -25.24 -5.19
C ALA A 94 -6.82 -24.80 -5.80
N GLN A 95 -6.52 -23.50 -5.77
CA GLN A 95 -5.30 -22.93 -6.33
C GLN A 95 -4.16 -22.77 -5.31
N LEU A 96 -4.42 -23.03 -4.03
CA LEU A 96 -3.40 -22.94 -2.96
C LEU A 96 -2.14 -23.75 -3.25
N PRO A 97 -2.21 -25.01 -3.74
CA PRO A 97 -1.00 -25.79 -4.03
C PRO A 97 -0.09 -25.16 -5.11
N ASP A 98 -0.64 -24.33 -6.00
CA ASP A 98 0.11 -23.71 -7.09
C ASP A 98 0.84 -22.42 -6.65
N LEU A 99 0.57 -21.90 -5.45
CA LEU A 99 1.15 -20.65 -4.98
C LEU A 99 2.64 -20.77 -4.68
N GLU A 100 3.10 -21.92 -4.17
CA GLU A 100 4.51 -22.17 -3.86
C GLU A 100 5.41 -22.06 -5.11
N LEU A 101 4.87 -22.35 -6.29
CA LEU A 101 5.59 -22.26 -7.56
C LEU A 101 5.68 -20.82 -8.10
N ARG A 102 5.08 -19.86 -7.40
CA ARG A 102 4.85 -18.48 -7.87
C ARG A 102 5.08 -17.43 -6.78
N ASP A 103 5.81 -17.77 -5.72
CA ASP A 103 6.00 -16.91 -4.54
C ASP A 103 6.68 -15.56 -4.87
N ASP A 104 7.44 -15.50 -5.96
CA ASP A 104 8.13 -14.32 -6.45
C ASP A 104 7.19 -13.31 -7.15
N LEU A 105 5.99 -13.76 -7.53
CA LEU A 105 5.04 -12.98 -8.32
C LEU A 105 4.02 -12.21 -7.49
N PHE A 106 3.91 -12.48 -6.18
CA PHE A 106 2.96 -11.81 -5.29
C PHE A 106 3.57 -11.59 -3.90
N ASP A 107 2.91 -10.77 -3.08
CA ASP A 107 3.38 -10.39 -1.75
C ASP A 107 2.41 -10.83 -0.64
N ASP A 108 1.12 -10.97 -0.98
CA ASP A 108 0.10 -11.61 -0.13
C ASP A 108 -0.98 -12.26 -1.02
N PHE A 109 -1.82 -13.12 -0.44
CA PHE A 109 -2.99 -13.69 -1.10
C PHE A 109 -4.24 -13.63 -0.23
N CYS A 110 -5.41 -13.63 -0.87
CA CYS A 110 -6.71 -13.71 -0.20
C CYS A 110 -7.60 -14.74 -0.89
N LEU A 111 -8.32 -15.55 -0.11
CA LEU A 111 -9.21 -16.57 -0.64
C LEU A 111 -10.52 -15.95 -1.14
N THR A 112 -11.03 -16.48 -2.24
CA THR A 112 -12.35 -16.15 -2.79
C THR A 112 -13.34 -17.28 -2.45
N PRO A 113 -14.61 -16.94 -2.13
CA PRO A 113 -15.12 -15.60 -1.84
C PRO A 113 -14.54 -15.04 -0.52
N PHE A 114 -14.19 -13.75 -0.49
CA PHE A 114 -13.60 -13.09 0.68
C PHE A 114 -14.64 -12.32 1.50
N HIS A 115 -14.36 -12.13 2.79
CA HIS A 115 -15.08 -11.14 3.59
C HIS A 115 -14.47 -9.75 3.36
N PRO A 116 -15.25 -8.67 3.13
CA PRO A 116 -14.69 -7.34 2.84
C PRO A 116 -13.69 -6.83 3.88
N ARG A 117 -13.96 -7.08 5.18
CA ARG A 117 -13.03 -6.70 6.27
C ARG A 117 -11.69 -7.44 6.23
N GLU A 118 -11.66 -8.68 5.74
CA GLU A 118 -10.40 -9.42 5.60
C GLU A 118 -9.57 -8.79 4.48
N LEU A 119 -10.19 -8.59 3.31
CA LEU A 119 -9.53 -7.95 2.18
C LEU A 119 -9.02 -6.55 2.56
N GLU A 120 -9.84 -5.74 3.22
CA GLU A 120 -9.44 -4.42 3.71
C GLU A 120 -8.24 -4.48 4.67
N ALA A 121 -8.23 -5.43 5.62
CA ALA A 121 -7.11 -5.59 6.55
C ALA A 121 -5.81 -5.97 5.82
N ARG A 122 -5.88 -6.87 4.83
CA ARG A 122 -4.74 -7.27 3.99
C ARG A 122 -4.24 -6.12 3.14
N LEU A 123 -5.13 -5.40 2.47
CA LEU A 123 -4.78 -4.21 1.71
C LEU A 123 -4.10 -3.17 2.62
N ARG A 124 -4.65 -2.92 3.81
CA ARG A 124 -4.05 -1.99 4.76
C ARG A 124 -2.65 -2.43 5.17
N HIS A 125 -2.42 -3.72 5.39
CA HIS A 125 -1.10 -4.23 5.73
C HIS A 125 -0.13 -4.17 4.54
N LEU A 126 -0.55 -4.64 3.37
CA LEU A 126 0.24 -4.66 2.14
C LEU A 126 0.65 -3.26 1.67
N PHE A 127 -0.28 -2.30 1.77
CA PHE A 127 -0.05 -0.91 1.39
C PHE A 127 0.37 -0.03 2.55
N SER A 128 0.45 -0.56 3.77
CA SER A 128 1.08 0.16 4.87
C SER A 128 2.51 0.44 4.43
N THR A 129 2.93 1.69 4.60
CA THR A 129 4.30 2.09 4.31
C THR A 129 5.24 1.41 5.30
N VAL A 130 5.53 0.13 5.07
CA VAL A 130 6.76 -0.51 5.52
C VAL A 130 7.80 -0.06 4.50
N ASP A 131 8.22 1.20 4.61
CA ASP A 131 9.52 1.57 4.08
C ASP A 131 10.52 0.60 4.72
N GLY A 132 11.41 0.04 3.92
CA GLY A 132 12.44 -0.94 4.32
C GLY A 132 13.51 -0.36 5.26
N GLY A 133 13.08 0.27 6.34
CA GLY A 133 13.83 0.77 7.48
C GLY A 133 12.78 1.23 8.49
N ALA A 134 12.87 0.75 9.73
CA ALA A 134 11.96 1.09 10.82
C ALA A 134 11.50 2.55 10.71
N ARG A 135 10.23 2.75 10.36
CA ARG A 135 9.65 4.09 10.41
C ARG A 135 9.59 4.40 11.90
N PRO A 136 10.29 5.45 12.38
CA PRO A 136 10.23 5.78 13.78
C PRO A 136 8.76 5.90 14.17
N GLU A 137 8.42 5.34 15.32
CA GLU A 137 7.08 5.48 15.87
C GLU A 137 6.88 6.99 16.15
N LEU A 138 6.19 7.68 15.23
CA LEU A 138 6.04 9.12 15.22
C LEU A 138 4.65 9.51 15.76
N VAL A 139 4.60 10.47 16.69
CA VAL A 139 3.34 11.10 17.12
C VAL A 139 3.30 12.51 16.54
N GLU A 140 2.29 12.78 15.70
CA GLU A 140 2.10 14.08 15.05
C GLU A 140 0.85 14.81 15.55
N HIS A 141 0.99 16.05 15.99
CA HIS A 141 -0.14 16.87 16.45
C HIS A 141 0.08 18.36 16.20
N SER A 142 -0.73 18.97 15.33
CA SER A 142 -0.76 20.43 15.11
C SER A 142 0.64 21.07 14.86
N GLY A 143 1.50 20.39 14.09
CA GLY A 143 2.86 20.82 13.79
C GLY A 143 3.94 20.31 14.74
N LEU A 144 3.57 19.64 15.84
CA LEU A 144 4.46 18.87 16.70
C LEU A 144 4.70 17.49 16.10
N VAL A 145 5.95 17.03 16.09
CA VAL A 145 6.37 15.68 15.69
C VAL A 145 7.26 15.11 16.80
N LEU A 146 6.87 13.96 17.38
CA LEU A 146 7.66 13.23 18.38
C LEU A 146 8.12 11.90 17.79
N ASN A 147 9.42 11.61 17.84
CA ASN A 147 10.00 10.32 17.50
C ASN A 147 10.20 9.49 18.76
N LEU A 148 9.36 8.48 18.97
CA LEU A 148 9.37 7.63 20.17
C LEU A 148 10.58 6.69 20.24
N GLU A 149 11.26 6.43 19.12
CA GLU A 149 12.47 5.61 19.10
C GLU A 149 13.70 6.41 19.51
N THR A 150 13.85 7.63 18.97
CA THR A 150 15.02 8.48 19.22
C THR A 150 14.83 9.45 20.38
N TYR A 151 13.64 9.50 20.99
CA TYR A 151 13.27 10.48 22.01
C TYR A 151 13.48 11.93 21.55
N GLN A 152 13.20 12.20 20.27
CA GLN A 152 13.37 13.54 19.67
C GLN A 152 12.02 14.19 19.41
N ALA A 153 11.95 15.50 19.56
CA ALA A 153 10.76 16.29 19.26
C ALA A 153 11.10 17.43 18.29
N SER A 154 10.16 17.81 17.42
CA SER A 154 10.27 19.00 16.58
C SER A 154 8.91 19.71 16.45
N PHE A 155 8.93 21.03 16.28
CA PHE A 155 7.73 21.82 16.04
C PHE A 155 7.89 22.69 14.80
N GLY A 156 6.98 22.53 13.84
CA GLY A 156 7.06 23.22 12.54
C GLY A 156 8.37 22.93 11.79
N GLY A 157 8.94 21.73 11.98
CA GLY A 157 10.21 21.31 11.38
C GLY A 157 11.48 21.75 12.14
N ASN A 158 11.35 22.46 13.26
CA ASN A 158 12.51 22.85 14.09
C ASN A 158 12.67 21.89 15.28
N PRO A 159 13.85 21.28 15.50
CA PRO A 159 14.10 20.43 16.66
C PRO A 159 13.87 21.20 17.98
N LEU A 160 13.27 20.51 18.95
CA LEU A 160 13.10 20.97 20.32
C LEU A 160 14.17 20.32 21.20
N ASP A 161 14.88 21.12 21.99
CA ASP A 161 15.78 20.64 23.01
C ASP A 161 14.98 20.46 24.31
N LEU A 162 14.60 19.22 24.60
CA LEU A 162 13.77 18.87 25.76
C LEU A 162 14.55 17.94 26.69
N THR A 163 14.36 18.12 27.99
CA THR A 163 14.74 17.10 28.95
C THR A 163 13.84 15.87 28.81
N TYR A 164 14.30 14.71 29.30
CA TYR A 164 13.51 13.46 29.26
C TYR A 164 12.10 13.63 29.88
N MET A 165 12.00 14.35 30.99
CA MET A 165 10.72 14.56 31.68
C MET A 165 9.76 15.46 30.88
N GLU A 166 10.27 16.47 30.19
CA GLU A 166 9.47 17.35 29.33
C GLU A 166 8.99 16.59 28.09
N TYR A 167 9.83 15.74 27.52
CA TYR A 167 9.46 14.86 26.42
C TYR A 167 8.33 13.89 26.81
N GLU A 168 8.47 13.18 27.92
CA GLU A 168 7.46 12.20 28.37
C GLU A 168 6.11 12.87 28.72
N LEU A 169 6.15 14.07 29.31
CA LEU A 169 4.93 14.86 29.53
C LEU A 169 4.26 15.24 28.20
N LEU A 170 5.05 15.72 27.24
CA LEU A 170 4.55 16.15 25.93
C LEU A 170 3.97 14.97 25.13
N LYS A 171 4.63 13.81 25.19
CA LYS A 171 4.14 12.53 24.64
C LYS A 171 2.81 12.12 25.27
N PHE A 172 2.71 12.17 26.60
CA PHE A 172 1.47 11.84 27.31
C PHE A 172 0.30 12.73 26.87
N LEU A 173 0.52 14.04 26.78
CA LEU A 173 -0.50 14.99 26.33
C LEU A 173 -0.89 14.77 24.87
N ALA A 174 0.07 14.54 23.98
CA ALA A 174 -0.19 14.31 22.55
C ALA A 174 -0.96 12.99 22.28
N GLN A 175 -0.79 11.98 23.14
CA GLN A 175 -1.49 10.69 23.05
C GLN A 175 -2.88 10.69 23.72
N ASN A 176 -3.20 11.71 24.52
CA ASN A 176 -4.48 11.85 25.24
C ASN A 176 -5.09 13.25 24.99
N PRO A 177 -5.56 13.54 23.77
CA PRO A 177 -6.08 14.86 23.38
C PRO A 177 -7.41 15.26 24.06
#